data_AF-A0A0Q6JV64-F1
#
_entry.id   AF-A0A0Q6JV64-F1
#
_cell.length_a   1.000
_cell.length_b   1.000
_cell.length_c   1.000
_cell.angle_alpha   90.00
_cell.angle_beta   90.00
_cell.angle_gamma   90.00
#
_symmetry.space_group_name_H-M   'P 1'
#
loop_
_entity.id
_entity.type
_entity.pdbx_description
1 polymer ?
#
loop_
_entity_poly.entity_id
_entity_poly.type
_entity_poly.pdbx_seq_one_letter_code
_entity_poly.pdbx_strand_id
1 'polypeptide(L)'
;MVAGWIVQRFDDHHARSVTLFRQMRPLLDPKGEADLPALARIRWALLRTLVEFQLFKHRDIFDPVIRLGTPSQQKQARALKEECAQLGADVRAFVTRWSNGSAGTAWADHRRQTIAILDRVERGLIDQRRAIVMLLLDNRAIILPAPPRAQPRARG
;
A
#
# COMPACT_ATOMS: atom_id res chain seq x y z
N MET A 1 -4.91 23.33 -8.40
CA MET A 1 -5.77 22.36 -7.70
C MET A 1 -4.90 21.40 -6.89
N VAL A 2 -4.91 21.52 -5.56
CA VAL A 2 -4.06 20.70 -4.66
C VAL A 2 -4.58 19.26 -4.53
N ALA A 3 -5.88 19.02 -4.65
CA ALA A 3 -6.44 17.66 -4.57
C ALA A 3 -6.05 16.75 -5.76
N GLY A 4 -5.85 17.31 -6.96
CA GLY A 4 -5.59 16.53 -8.17
C GLY A 4 -4.26 15.76 -8.14
N TRP A 5 -3.19 16.37 -7.62
CA TRP A 5 -1.89 15.70 -7.55
C TRP A 5 -1.86 14.59 -6.48
N ILE A 6 -2.63 14.74 -5.41
CA ILE A 6 -2.74 13.74 -4.34
C ILE A 6 -3.45 12.49 -4.85
N VAL A 7 -4.55 12.67 -5.58
CA VAL A 7 -5.27 11.55 -6.21
C VAL A 7 -4.38 10.86 -7.24
N GLN A 8 -3.69 11.61 -8.10
CA GLN A 8 -2.75 11.04 -9.06
C GLN A 8 -1.64 10.23 -8.36
N ARG A 9 -1.02 10.80 -7.33
CA ARG A 9 0.06 10.11 -6.61
C ARG A 9 -0.44 8.87 -5.87
N PHE A 10 -1.65 8.93 -5.31
CA PHE A 10 -2.32 7.75 -4.76
C PHE A 10 -2.46 6.66 -5.83
N ASP A 11 -2.96 7.03 -7.01
CA ASP A 11 -3.16 6.10 -8.13
C ASP A 11 -1.82 5.53 -8.63
N ASP A 12 -0.74 6.30 -8.63
CA ASP A 12 0.61 5.82 -8.99
C ASP A 12 1.13 4.77 -7.99
N HIS A 13 0.96 5.01 -6.68
CA HIS A 13 1.30 4.02 -5.65
C HIS A 13 0.43 2.76 -5.73
N HIS A 14 -0.86 2.94 -6.01
CA HIS A 14 -1.80 1.84 -6.22
C HIS A 14 -1.38 0.99 -7.42
N ALA A 15 -1.11 1.60 -8.57
CA ALA A 15 -0.69 0.92 -9.79
C ALA A 15 0.62 0.13 -9.59
N ARG A 16 1.60 0.71 -8.87
CA ARG A 16 2.83 -0.01 -8.51
C ARG A 16 2.57 -1.27 -7.68
N SER A 17 1.68 -1.17 -6.70
CA SER A 17 1.30 -2.31 -5.84
C SER A 17 0.60 -3.41 -6.65
N VAL A 18 -0.35 -3.03 -7.51
CA VAL A 18 -1.08 -3.96 -8.40
C VAL A 18 -0.14 -4.67 -9.37
N THR A 19 0.85 -3.97 -9.94
CA THR A 19 1.85 -4.59 -10.81
C THR A 19 2.61 -5.70 -10.09
N LEU A 20 3.01 -5.48 -8.83
CA LEU A 20 3.71 -6.50 -8.05
C LEU A 20 2.79 -7.70 -7.73
N PHE A 21 1.50 -7.48 -7.48
CA PHE A 21 0.53 -8.57 -7.31
C PHE A 21 0.41 -9.42 -8.57
N ARG A 22 0.32 -8.79 -9.73
CA ARG A 22 0.26 -9.48 -11.03
C ARG A 22 1.52 -10.28 -11.32
N GLN A 23 2.69 -9.78 -10.93
CA GLN A 23 3.95 -10.51 -11.05
C GLN A 23 4.05 -11.69 -10.07
N MET A 24 3.48 -11.55 -8.87
CA MET A 24 3.55 -12.59 -7.85
C MET A 24 2.58 -13.75 -8.10
N ARG A 25 1.37 -13.48 -8.62
CA ARG A 25 0.32 -14.51 -8.79
C ARG A 25 0.75 -15.74 -9.62
N PRO A 26 1.43 -15.62 -10.78
CA PRO A 26 1.88 -16.78 -11.56
C PRO A 26 2.90 -17.65 -10.82
N LEU A 27 3.72 -17.05 -9.95
CA LEU A 27 4.71 -17.77 -9.14
C LEU A 27 4.08 -18.59 -7.99
N LEU A 28 2.77 -18.46 -7.80
CA LEU A 28 1.98 -19.20 -6.82
C LEU A 28 1.13 -20.30 -7.49
N ASP A 29 1.46 -20.70 -8.73
CA ASP A 29 0.80 -21.82 -9.40
C ASP A 29 1.07 -23.12 -8.61
N PRO A 30 0.02 -23.85 -8.17
CA PRO A 30 0.20 -25.12 -7.47
C PRO A 30 0.79 -26.24 -8.34
N LYS A 31 0.81 -26.09 -9.66
CA LYS A 31 1.34 -27.08 -10.61
C LYS A 31 2.75 -26.75 -11.12
N GLY A 32 3.26 -25.55 -10.85
CA GLY A 32 4.59 -25.11 -11.27
C GLY A 32 5.67 -25.38 -10.21
N GLU A 33 6.93 -25.41 -10.64
CA GLU A 33 8.05 -25.35 -9.71
C GLU A 33 8.11 -23.97 -9.04
N ALA A 34 8.32 -23.96 -7.72
CA ALA A 34 8.37 -22.73 -6.95
C ALA A 34 9.68 -21.98 -7.20
N ASP A 35 9.62 -20.85 -7.91
CA ASP A 35 10.72 -19.89 -8.00
C ASP A 35 10.79 -19.06 -6.70
N LEU A 36 11.33 -19.67 -5.65
CA LEU A 36 11.49 -19.07 -4.33
C LEU A 36 12.33 -17.78 -4.35
N PRO A 37 13.45 -17.69 -5.10
CA PRO A 37 14.19 -16.44 -5.26
C PRO A 37 13.36 -15.31 -5.88
N ALA A 38 12.58 -15.58 -6.94
CA ALA A 38 11.72 -14.57 -7.54
C ALA A 38 10.62 -14.10 -6.59
N LEU A 39 10.00 -15.03 -5.87
CA LEU A 39 8.99 -14.72 -4.86
C LEU A 39 9.55 -13.85 -3.73
N ALA A 40 10.73 -14.19 -3.22
CA ALA A 40 11.39 -13.40 -2.18
C ALA A 40 11.67 -11.96 -2.67
N ARG A 41 12.17 -11.80 -3.89
CA ARG A 41 12.43 -10.49 -4.51
C ARG A 41 11.16 -9.66 -4.63
N ILE A 42 10.08 -10.22 -5.17
CA ILE A 42 8.80 -9.49 -5.34
C ILE A 42 8.19 -9.16 -3.98
N ARG A 43 8.28 -10.06 -2.99
CA ARG A 43 7.79 -9.82 -1.64
C ARG A 43 8.47 -8.63 -0.96
N TRP A 44 9.79 -8.52 -1.08
CA TRP A 44 10.53 -7.36 -0.57
C TRP A 44 10.24 -6.08 -1.36
N ALA A 45 10.05 -6.16 -2.67
CA ALA A 45 9.61 -5.02 -3.48
C ALA A 45 8.21 -4.54 -3.07
N LEU A 46 7.30 -5.47 -2.77
CA LEU A 46 5.95 -5.16 -2.30
C LEU A 46 5.97 -4.48 -0.94
N LEU A 47 6.73 -5.02 0.03
CA LEU A 47 6.87 -4.41 1.34
C LEU A 47 7.35 -2.96 1.24
N ARG A 48 8.42 -2.70 0.48
CA ARG A 48 8.95 -1.34 0.29
C ARG A 48 7.91 -0.41 -0.34
N THR A 49 7.24 -0.86 -1.40
CA THR A 49 6.18 -0.09 -2.08
C THR A 49 5.04 0.27 -1.13
N LEU A 50 4.60 -0.67 -0.29
CA LEU A 50 3.51 -0.45 0.67
C LEU A 50 3.94 0.45 1.83
N VAL A 51 5.18 0.37 2.30
CA VAL A 51 5.73 1.28 3.31
C VAL A 51 5.79 2.72 2.77
N GLU A 52 6.31 2.92 1.55
CA GLU A 52 6.29 4.23 0.89
C GLU A 52 4.87 4.77 0.76
N PHE A 53 3.92 3.91 0.38
CA PHE A 53 2.53 4.30 0.23
C PHE A 53 1.89 4.67 1.58
N GLN A 54 2.17 3.89 2.63
CA GLN A 54 1.73 4.19 4.00
C GLN A 54 2.24 5.57 4.45
N LEU A 55 3.54 5.84 4.25
CA LEU A 55 4.14 7.13 4.61
C LEU A 55 3.51 8.30 3.85
N PHE A 56 3.29 8.15 2.54
CA PHE A 56 2.57 9.15 1.74
C PHE A 56 1.17 9.42 2.30
N LYS A 57 0.36 8.37 2.51
CA LYS A 57 -1.01 8.53 3.01
C LYS A 57 -1.05 9.20 4.38
N HIS A 58 -0.15 8.82 5.28
CA HIS A 58 -0.09 9.40 6.62
C HIS A 58 0.31 10.88 6.56
N ARG A 59 1.44 11.18 5.92
CA ARG A 59 2.01 12.54 5.91
C ARG A 59 1.20 13.52 5.07
N ASP A 60 0.76 13.10 3.90
CA ASP A 60 0.24 14.02 2.88
C ASP A 60 -1.30 14.06 2.85
N ILE A 61 -1.99 13.10 3.48
CA ILE A 61 -3.45 13.01 3.50
C ILE A 61 -3.98 13.02 4.94
N PHE A 62 -3.69 11.98 5.73
CA PHE A 62 -4.35 11.78 7.02
C PHE A 62 -3.93 12.82 8.06
N ASP A 63 -2.64 13.06 8.26
CA ASP A 63 -2.17 14.00 9.29
C ASP A 63 -2.62 15.45 9.05
N PRO A 64 -2.61 15.97 7.81
CA PRO A 64 -3.22 17.26 7.50
C PRO A 64 -4.71 17.32 7.84
N VAL A 65 -5.49 16.30 7.46
CA VAL A 65 -6.94 16.25 7.73
C VAL A 65 -7.24 16.12 9.22
N ILE A 66 -6.46 15.31 9.94
CA ILE A 66 -6.58 15.15 11.39
C ILE A 66 -6.34 16.47 12.12
N ARG A 67 -5.41 17.31 11.61
CA ARG A 67 -5.05 18.57 12.25
C ARG A 67 -6.00 19.73 11.90
N LEU A 68 -6.50 19.78 10.67
CA LEU A 68 -7.18 20.96 10.11
C LEU A 68 -8.63 20.72 9.72
N GLY A 69 -9.11 19.47 9.75
CA GLY A 69 -10.45 19.11 9.32
C GLY A 69 -11.53 19.36 10.37
N THR A 70 -12.79 19.22 9.96
CA THR A 70 -13.94 19.20 10.86
C THR A 70 -13.89 17.96 11.78
N PRO A 71 -14.59 17.95 12.94
CA PRO A 71 -14.58 16.80 13.85
C PRO A 71 -14.93 15.46 13.18
N SER A 72 -15.88 15.47 12.23
CA SER A 72 -16.24 14.28 11.44
C SER A 72 -15.08 13.81 10.57
N GLN A 73 -14.43 14.73 9.85
CA GLN A 73 -13.27 14.42 9.00
C GLN A 73 -12.08 13.93 9.81
N GLN A 74 -11.81 14.54 10.97
CA GLN A 74 -10.74 14.10 11.87
C GLN A 74 -10.98 12.67 12.35
N LYS A 75 -12.23 12.35 12.74
CA LYS A 75 -12.61 10.98 13.15
C LYS A 75 -12.39 9.99 11.99
N GLN A 76 -12.85 10.32 10.80
CA GLN A 76 -12.69 9.46 9.61
C GLN A 76 -11.21 9.27 9.24
N ALA A 77 -10.40 10.34 9.24
CA ALA A 77 -8.99 10.26 8.92
C ALA A 77 -8.19 9.45 9.95
N ARG A 78 -8.55 9.50 11.24
CA ARG A 78 -7.96 8.64 12.28
C ARG A 78 -8.25 7.17 12.03
N ALA A 79 -9.52 6.82 11.74
CA ALA A 79 -9.91 5.45 11.43
C ALA A 79 -9.15 4.90 10.21
N LEU A 80 -9.09 5.67 9.11
CA LEU A 80 -8.35 5.26 7.91
C LEU A 80 -6.85 5.11 8.16
N LYS A 81 -6.25 5.98 8.99
CA LYS A 81 -4.84 5.88 9.38
C LYS A 81 -4.56 4.62 10.19
N GLU A 82 -5.46 4.26 11.11
CA GLU A 82 -5.35 3.05 11.93
C GLU A 82 -5.46 1.78 11.09
N GLU A 83 -6.47 1.70 10.21
CA GLU A 83 -6.63 0.59 9.27
C GLU A 83 -5.40 0.42 8.37
N CYS A 84 -4.86 1.54 7.87
CA CYS A 84 -3.64 1.52 7.06
C CYS A 84 -2.42 1.04 7.85
N ALA A 85 -2.28 1.45 9.11
CA ALA A 85 -1.19 1.01 9.98
C ALA A 85 -1.28 -0.48 10.29
N GLN A 86 -2.49 -0.99 10.54
CA GLN A 86 -2.73 -2.41 10.79
C GLN A 86 -2.40 -3.26 9.56
N LEU A 87 -2.88 -2.88 8.38
CA LEU A 87 -2.53 -3.59 7.14
C LEU A 87 -1.01 -3.61 6.90
N GLY A 88 -0.32 -2.49 7.18
CA GLY A 88 1.14 -2.42 7.10
C GLY A 88 1.84 -3.34 8.10
N ALA A 89 1.29 -3.50 9.31
CA ALA A 89 1.82 -4.42 10.32
C ALA A 89 1.65 -5.88 9.88
N ASP A 90 0.49 -6.24 9.34
CA ASP A 90 0.20 -7.59 8.83
C ASP A 90 1.19 -7.98 7.71
N VAL A 91 1.44 -7.07 6.77
CA VAL A 91 2.38 -7.29 5.68
C VAL A 91 3.81 -7.45 6.22
N ARG A 92 4.25 -6.59 7.15
CA ARG A 92 5.58 -6.72 7.78
C ARG A 92 5.74 -8.06 8.49
N ALA A 93 4.75 -8.47 9.28
CA ALA A 93 4.75 -9.75 9.97
C ALA A 93 4.84 -10.93 8.98
N PHE A 94 4.06 -10.89 7.89
CA PHE A 94 4.14 -11.88 6.81
C PHE A 94 5.54 -11.95 6.19
N VAL A 95 6.14 -10.80 5.81
CA VAL A 95 7.48 -10.80 5.20
C VAL A 95 8.53 -11.32 6.17
N THR A 96 8.52 -10.88 7.42
CA THR A 96 9.46 -11.36 8.44
C THR A 96 9.37 -12.86 8.61
N ARG A 97 8.15 -13.41 8.75
CA ARG A 97 7.92 -14.85 8.92
C ARG A 97 8.57 -15.69 7.83
N TRP A 98 8.48 -15.24 6.59
CA TRP A 98 8.89 -16.04 5.43
C TRP A 98 10.25 -15.65 4.85
N SER A 99 10.99 -14.74 5.51
CA SER A 99 12.33 -14.31 5.06
C SER A 99 13.47 -15.16 5.60
N ASN A 100 13.22 -16.08 6.53
CA ASN A 100 14.23 -16.96 7.13
C ASN A 100 14.50 -18.25 6.33
N GLY A 101 14.07 -18.32 5.06
CA GLY A 101 14.27 -19.51 4.21
C GLY A 101 13.27 -20.65 4.42
N SER A 102 12.31 -20.53 5.34
CA SER A 102 11.29 -21.55 5.63
C SER A 102 10.27 -21.79 4.50
N ALA A 103 10.23 -20.92 3.48
CA ALA A 103 9.26 -20.99 2.40
C ALA A 103 9.39 -22.28 1.54
N GLY A 104 10.60 -22.84 1.43
CA GLY A 104 10.82 -24.08 0.66
C GLY A 104 10.29 -25.32 1.37
N THR A 105 10.51 -25.44 2.68
CA THR A 105 10.06 -26.60 3.48
C THR A 105 8.58 -26.55 3.82
N ALA A 106 7.97 -25.37 3.81
CA ALA A 106 6.54 -25.17 4.09
C ALA A 106 5.82 -24.48 2.91
N TRP A 107 6.07 -24.94 1.69
CA TRP A 107 5.58 -24.30 0.46
C TRP A 107 4.06 -24.12 0.41
N ALA A 108 3.29 -25.15 0.78
CA ALA A 108 1.82 -25.07 0.77
C ALA A 108 1.28 -23.97 1.70
N ASP A 109 1.90 -23.80 2.86
CA ASP A 109 1.55 -22.76 3.83
C ASP A 109 1.99 -21.38 3.37
N HIS A 110 3.23 -21.27 2.87
CA HIS A 110 3.74 -20.05 2.28
C HIS A 110 2.82 -19.56 1.16
N ARG A 111 2.45 -20.45 0.23
CA ARG A 111 1.55 -20.16 -0.89
C ARG A 111 0.18 -19.68 -0.39
N ARG A 112 -0.47 -20.41 0.52
CA ARG A 112 -1.77 -20.00 1.08
C ARG A 112 -1.71 -18.62 1.73
N GLN A 113 -0.70 -18.38 2.58
CA GLN A 113 -0.56 -17.11 3.27
C GLN A 113 -0.21 -15.96 2.32
N THR A 114 0.57 -16.24 1.27
CA THR A 114 0.87 -15.26 0.22
C THR A 114 -0.41 -14.86 -0.52
N ILE A 115 -1.26 -15.81 -0.92
CA ILE A 115 -2.55 -15.50 -1.55
C ILE A 115 -3.43 -14.67 -0.60
N ALA A 116 -3.53 -15.09 0.67
CA ALA A 116 -4.35 -14.39 1.66
C ALA A 116 -3.90 -12.94 1.89
N ILE A 117 -2.59 -12.68 1.98
CA ILE A 117 -2.08 -11.32 2.17
C ILE A 117 -2.27 -10.47 0.91
N LEU A 118 -2.07 -11.03 -0.29
CA LEU A 118 -2.32 -10.33 -1.55
C LEU A 118 -3.78 -9.88 -1.65
N ASP A 119 -4.71 -10.79 -1.41
CA ASP A 119 -6.15 -10.50 -1.46
C ASP A 119 -6.57 -9.48 -0.40
N ARG A 120 -5.99 -9.54 0.81
CA ARG A 120 -6.26 -8.57 1.89
C ARG A 120 -5.77 -7.17 1.51
N VAL A 121 -4.56 -7.06 0.96
CA VAL A 121 -4.02 -5.76 0.55
C VAL A 121 -4.79 -5.20 -0.64
N GLU A 122 -5.10 -6.02 -1.65
CA GLU A 122 -5.86 -5.60 -2.84
C GLU A 122 -7.24 -5.04 -2.48
N ARG A 123 -7.99 -5.72 -1.59
CA ARG A 123 -9.26 -5.20 -1.07
C ARG A 123 -9.07 -3.89 -0.29
N GLY A 124 -8.11 -3.87 0.64
CA GLY A 124 -7.83 -2.68 1.44
C GLY A 124 -7.46 -1.45 0.59
N LEU A 125 -6.77 -1.64 -0.53
CA LEU A 125 -6.41 -0.57 -1.46
C LEU A 125 -7.63 0.03 -2.17
N ILE A 126 -8.59 -0.80 -2.60
CA ILE A 126 -9.84 -0.36 -3.25
C ILE A 126 -10.69 0.45 -2.26
N ASP A 127 -10.87 -0.07 -1.06
CA ASP A 127 -11.70 0.57 -0.03
C ASP A 127 -11.08 1.89 0.42
N GLN A 128 -9.76 1.92 0.64
CA GLN A 128 -9.04 3.15 0.99
C GLN A 128 -9.12 4.22 -0.10
N ARG A 129 -9.07 3.84 -1.38
CA ARG A 129 -9.20 4.81 -2.48
C ARG A 129 -10.54 5.53 -2.42
N ARG A 130 -11.64 4.78 -2.27
CA ARG A 130 -12.99 5.33 -2.17
C ARG A 130 -13.11 6.27 -0.98
N ALA A 131 -12.63 5.83 0.19
CA ALA A 131 -12.70 6.60 1.42
C ALA A 131 -11.87 7.90 1.34
N ILE A 132 -10.67 7.86 0.73
CA ILE A 132 -9.83 9.03 0.53
C ILE A 132 -10.47 10.00 -0.45
N VAL A 133 -11.04 9.53 -1.56
CA VAL A 133 -11.74 10.41 -2.51
C VAL A 133 -12.90 11.13 -1.81
N MET A 134 -13.72 10.44 -1.02
CA MET A 134 -14.79 11.06 -0.24
C MET A 134 -14.24 12.08 0.77
N LEU A 135 -13.21 11.70 1.53
CA LEU A 135 -12.55 12.57 2.50
C LEU A 135 -12.00 13.84 1.85
N LEU A 136 -11.54 13.78 0.60
CA LEU A 136 -10.97 14.92 -0.12
C LEU A 136 -12.04 15.79 -0.81
N LEU A 137 -13.15 15.20 -1.28
CA LEU A 137 -14.25 15.93 -1.91
C LEU A 137 -15.03 16.78 -0.90
N ASP A 138 -15.19 16.27 0.32
CA ASP A 138 -15.82 16.99 1.44
C ASP A 138 -14.91 18.11 1.99
N ASN A 139 -13.71 18.26 1.44
CA ASN A 139 -12.61 19.00 2.05
C ASN A 139 -12.11 20.18 1.20
N ARG A 140 -13.04 21.01 0.73
CA ARG A 140 -12.71 22.20 -0.09
C ARG A 140 -11.91 23.29 0.66
N ALA A 141 -11.83 23.22 1.99
CA ALA A 141 -11.22 24.26 2.82
C ALA A 141 -9.82 23.91 3.40
N ILE A 142 -9.39 22.64 3.41
CA ILE A 142 -8.04 22.29 3.89
C ILE A 142 -7.02 22.45 2.77
N ILE A 143 -6.00 23.26 3.05
CA ILE A 143 -4.80 23.36 2.21
C ILE A 143 -3.92 22.15 2.52
N LEU A 144 -4.02 21.13 1.68
CA LEU A 144 -3.10 19.99 1.70
C LEU A 144 -1.70 20.44 1.27
N PRO A 145 -0.64 19.70 1.66
CA PRO A 145 0.72 20.06 1.27
C PRO A 145 0.84 20.26 -0.24
N ALA A 146 1.68 21.21 -0.65
CA ALA A 146 2.03 21.39 -2.05
C ALA A 146 2.74 20.13 -2.58
N PRO A 147 2.63 19.83 -3.89
CA PRO A 147 3.37 18.71 -4.47
C PRO A 147 4.88 18.90 -4.21
N PRO A 148 5.62 17.81 -3.91
CA PRO A 148 7.07 17.90 -3.83
C PRO A 148 7.60 18.42 -5.17
N ARG A 149 8.53 19.38 -5.14
CA ARG A 149 9.18 19.87 -6.36
C ARG A 149 9.75 18.66 -7.11
N ALA A 150 9.46 18.57 -8.41
CA ALA A 150 9.99 17.49 -9.25
C ALA A 150 11.51 17.43 -9.09
N GLN A 151 12.03 16.35 -8.51
CA GLN A 151 13.45 16.08 -8.60
C GLN A 151 13.75 15.80 -10.08
N PRO A 152 14.79 16.41 -10.66
CA PRO A 152 15.15 16.14 -12.05
C PRO A 152 15.35 14.63 -12.19
N ARG A 153 14.57 14.00 -13.08
CA ARG A 153 14.77 12.61 -13.43
C ARG A 153 16.22 12.49 -13.92
N ALA A 154 17.06 11.80 -13.14
CA ALA A 154 18.39 11.42 -13.61
C ALA A 154 18.19 10.64 -14.91
N ARG A 155 18.62 11.24 -16.02
CA ARG A 155 18.72 10.56 -17.31
C ARG A 155 19.87 9.56 -17.16
N GLY A 156 19.53 8.27 -17.14
CA GLY A 156 20.45 7.18 -17.42
C GLY A 156 20.33 6.80 -18.88
#